data_AF-A0A5Q4DI55-F1
#
_entry.id   AF-A0A5Q4DI55-F1
#
_cell.length_a   1.000
_cell.length_b   1.000
_cell.length_c   1.000
_cell.angle_alpha   90.00
_cell.angle_beta   90.00
_cell.angle_gamma   90.00
#
_symmetry.space_group_name_H-M   'P 1'
#
loop_
_entity.id
_entity.type
_entity.pdbx_description
1 polymer ?
#
loop_
_entity_poly.entity_id
_entity_poly.type
_entity_poly.pdbx_seq_one_letter_code
_entity_poly.pdbx_strand_id
1 'polypeptide(L)'
;MDVPVESTDDRVGEGNLERWPVPLRARARTVLLLVAGLVALAWAAVVWIDLLGMVERGDRFKPVWVHLFNDRPVEWIQWFILPATTVGAAYLAARLHHLEEQRPASFFFLLAIATALMLIEDAGDIRHVISDYVVQFHGDRVLGLPTRVATDVPYFALLAAVPLYALIRYGRDAWRAPGARPYLVTGFGLYALAGASSGIRHLGDLYVRLGAFIDARIMGGRFPVPEGMDPDRAHFFLVDSLLEESVESLAAACFLGIVLAFATDVRARRLESAR
;
A
#
# COMPACT_ATOMS: atom_id res chain seq x y z
N MET A 1 37.03 -52.08 2.68
CA MET A 1 36.25 -51.83 1.45
C MET A 1 35.73 -50.42 1.58
N ASP A 2 36.46 -49.46 1.02
CA ASP A 2 36.06 -48.07 1.01
C ASP A 2 35.06 -47.88 -0.12
N VAL A 3 33.81 -47.60 0.25
CA VAL A 3 32.78 -47.22 -0.72
C VAL A 3 33.01 -45.74 -1.03
N PRO A 4 33.34 -45.38 -2.28
CA PRO A 4 33.45 -43.97 -2.63
C PRO A 4 32.05 -43.35 -2.49
N VAL A 5 31.94 -42.37 -1.59
CA VAL A 5 30.78 -41.49 -1.52
C VAL A 5 30.82 -40.67 -2.80
N GLU A 6 30.08 -41.09 -3.83
CA GLU A 6 29.79 -40.24 -4.98
C GLU A 6 29.17 -38.95 -4.43
N SER A 7 29.95 -37.86 -4.49
CA SER A 7 29.47 -36.52 -4.22
C SER A 7 28.28 -36.28 -5.12
N THR A 8 27.10 -36.30 -4.53
CA THR A 8 25.83 -36.16 -5.22
C THR A 8 25.70 -34.69 -5.63
N ASP A 9 26.38 -34.39 -6.72
CA ASP A 9 25.99 -33.46 -7.77
C ASP A 9 25.53 -32.07 -7.31
N ASP A 10 26.48 -31.22 -6.94
CA ASP A 10 26.31 -29.75 -6.81
C ASP A 10 25.75 -29.10 -8.10
N ARG A 11 25.72 -29.81 -9.24
CA ARG A 11 25.24 -29.29 -10.52
C ARG A 11 23.72 -29.24 -10.65
N VAL A 12 22.96 -29.88 -9.75
CA VAL A 12 21.49 -29.77 -9.74
C VAL A 12 21.02 -28.39 -9.26
N GLY A 13 21.87 -27.65 -8.53
CA GLY A 13 21.56 -26.32 -8.00
C GLY A 13 21.70 -25.18 -9.02
N GLU A 14 22.71 -25.21 -9.87
CA GLU A 14 23.07 -24.06 -10.72
C GLU A 14 22.04 -23.80 -11.83
N GLY A 15 21.49 -24.84 -12.46
CA GLY A 15 20.54 -24.69 -13.57
C GLY A 15 19.16 -24.13 -13.16
N ASN A 16 18.77 -24.25 -11.89
CA ASN A 16 17.48 -23.77 -11.39
C ASN A 16 17.55 -22.30 -10.92
N LEU A 17 18.74 -21.83 -10.53
CA LEU A 17 19.01 -20.44 -10.15
C LEU A 17 18.99 -19.44 -11.31
N GLU A 18 18.84 -19.90 -12.56
CA GLU A 18 18.61 -19.02 -13.71
C GLU A 18 17.12 -18.80 -14.02
N ARG A 19 16.24 -19.73 -13.60
CA ARG A 19 14.81 -19.64 -13.92
C ARG A 19 14.07 -18.78 -12.91
N TRP A 20 13.71 -17.57 -13.33
CA TRP A 20 12.84 -16.67 -12.56
C TRP A 20 11.37 -16.83 -12.98
N PRO A 21 10.41 -16.84 -12.03
CA PRO A 21 8.99 -16.83 -12.32
C PRO A 21 8.62 -15.70 -13.29
N VAL A 22 7.73 -15.98 -14.25
CA VAL A 22 7.29 -14.99 -15.25
C VAL A 22 6.76 -13.70 -14.62
N PRO A 23 5.96 -13.72 -13.53
CA PRO A 23 5.48 -12.49 -12.89
C PRO A 23 6.61 -11.58 -12.39
N LEU A 24 7.71 -12.14 -11.89
CA LEU A 24 8.89 -11.37 -11.44
C LEU A 24 9.72 -10.80 -12.60
N ARG A 25 9.36 -11.09 -13.85
CA ARG A 25 9.95 -10.48 -15.04
C ARG A 25 9.25 -9.19 -15.46
N ALA A 26 8.09 -8.88 -14.88
CA ALA A 26 7.38 -7.64 -15.13
C ALA A 26 8.25 -6.42 -14.78
N ARG A 27 8.09 -5.34 -15.55
CA ARG A 27 8.80 -4.08 -15.28
C ARG A 27 8.07 -3.32 -14.18
N ALA A 28 8.77 -3.00 -13.09
CA ALA A 28 8.23 -2.20 -11.98
C ALA A 28 7.51 -0.92 -12.45
N ARG A 29 8.11 -0.19 -13.41
CA ARG A 29 7.52 1.02 -14.01
C ARG A 29 6.18 0.74 -14.69
N THR A 30 6.02 -0.39 -15.37
CA THR A 30 4.76 -0.73 -16.04
C THR A 30 3.66 -0.95 -15.01
N VAL A 31 3.94 -1.66 -13.92
CA VAL A 31 2.96 -1.86 -12.83
C VAL A 31 2.54 -0.52 -12.24
N LEU A 32 3.50 0.34 -11.88
CA LEU A 32 3.19 1.67 -11.33
C LEU A 32 2.36 2.52 -12.31
N LEU A 33 2.71 2.54 -13.60
CA LEU A 33 1.97 3.30 -14.61
C LEU A 33 0.56 2.75 -14.82
N LEU A 34 0.36 1.44 -14.75
CA LEU A 34 -0.96 0.84 -14.86
C LEU A 34 -1.84 1.24 -13.67
N VAL A 35 -1.33 1.15 -12.45
CA VAL A 35 -2.07 1.55 -11.24
C VAL A 35 -2.37 3.04 -11.24
N ALA A 36 -1.37 3.87 -11.52
CA ALA A 36 -1.55 5.32 -11.64
C ALA A 36 -2.55 5.67 -12.74
N GLY A 37 -2.52 4.95 -13.87
CA GLY A 37 -3.49 5.10 -14.96
C GLY A 37 -4.91 4.74 -14.53
N LEU A 38 -5.10 3.64 -13.79
CA LEU A 38 -6.41 3.25 -13.27
C LEU A 38 -6.97 4.27 -12.27
N VAL A 39 -6.13 4.73 -11.33
CA VAL A 39 -6.50 5.78 -10.36
C VAL A 39 -6.84 7.09 -11.10
N ALA A 40 -6.03 7.49 -12.08
CA ALA A 40 -6.30 8.69 -12.88
C ALA A 40 -7.60 8.58 -13.69
N LEU A 41 -7.92 7.40 -14.25
CA LEU A 41 -9.18 7.15 -14.93
C LEU A 41 -10.37 7.21 -13.96
N ALA A 42 -10.24 6.69 -12.75
CA ALA A 42 -11.27 6.80 -11.72
C ALA A 42 -11.52 8.28 -11.34
N TRP A 43 -10.46 9.06 -11.14
CA TRP A 43 -10.55 10.49 -10.93
C TRP A 43 -11.17 11.23 -12.11
N ALA A 44 -10.79 10.90 -13.34
CA ALA A 44 -11.37 11.50 -14.55
C ALA A 44 -12.88 11.22 -14.63
N ALA A 45 -13.33 10.01 -14.28
CA ALA A 45 -14.75 9.66 -14.21
C ALA A 45 -15.48 10.51 -13.17
N VAL A 46 -14.92 10.70 -11.98
CA VAL A 46 -15.47 11.61 -10.96
C VAL A 46 -15.53 13.04 -11.50
N VAL A 47 -14.44 13.59 -12.05
CA VAL A 47 -14.44 14.97 -12.56
C VAL A 47 -15.50 15.16 -13.66
N TRP A 48 -15.54 14.30 -14.67
CA TRP A 48 -16.45 14.46 -15.80
C TRP A 48 -17.92 14.24 -15.42
N ILE A 49 -18.19 13.22 -14.61
CA ILE A 49 -19.57 12.83 -14.32
C ILE A 49 -20.10 13.58 -13.09
N ASP A 50 -19.34 13.61 -11.99
CA ASP A 50 -19.73 14.22 -10.72
C ASP A 50 -19.58 15.74 -10.70
N LEU A 51 -18.45 16.29 -11.16
CA LEU A 51 -18.18 17.72 -11.02
C LEU A 51 -18.63 18.57 -12.22
N LEU A 52 -18.53 18.02 -13.43
CA LEU A 52 -18.93 18.70 -14.66
C LEU A 52 -20.36 18.37 -15.10
N GLY A 53 -21.01 17.35 -14.50
CA GLY A 53 -22.37 16.97 -14.83
C GLY A 53 -22.57 16.54 -16.28
N MET A 54 -21.52 15.99 -16.93
CA MET A 54 -21.58 15.62 -18.36
C MET A 54 -22.56 14.46 -18.66
N VAL A 55 -23.05 13.78 -17.62
CA VAL A 55 -24.02 12.69 -17.73
C VAL A 55 -25.22 13.04 -16.83
N GLU A 56 -26.38 13.25 -17.46
CA GLU A 56 -27.64 13.40 -16.73
C GLU A 56 -27.91 12.13 -15.92
N ARG A 57 -28.07 12.30 -14.62
CA ARG A 57 -28.41 11.22 -13.70
C ARG A 57 -29.80 11.47 -13.16
N GLY A 58 -30.63 10.44 -13.22
CA GLY A 58 -31.89 10.46 -12.49
C GLY A 58 -31.62 10.49 -10.99
N ASP A 59 -32.56 11.03 -10.22
CA ASP A 59 -32.45 11.30 -8.77
C ASP A 59 -32.05 10.07 -7.91
N ARG A 60 -32.14 8.85 -8.47
CA ARG A 60 -31.84 7.59 -7.78
C ARG A 60 -30.37 7.14 -7.88
N PHE A 61 -29.53 7.80 -8.68
CA PHE A 61 -28.14 7.38 -8.87
C PHE A 61 -27.20 8.07 -7.90
N LYS A 62 -26.40 7.29 -7.17
CA LYS A 62 -25.35 7.82 -6.30
C LYS A 62 -24.25 8.49 -7.13
N PRO A 63 -23.48 9.43 -6.53
CA PRO A 63 -22.27 9.96 -7.15
C PRO A 63 -21.30 8.85 -7.57
N VAL A 64 -20.59 9.04 -8.68
CA VAL A 64 -19.63 8.06 -9.21
C VAL A 64 -18.49 7.84 -8.23
N TRP A 65 -18.08 8.87 -7.49
CA TRP A 65 -17.07 8.75 -6.46
C TRP A 65 -17.46 7.75 -5.37
N VAL A 66 -18.75 7.64 -5.01
CA VAL A 66 -19.22 6.65 -4.06
C VAL A 66 -19.00 5.25 -4.63
N HIS A 67 -19.35 5.03 -5.89
CA HIS A 67 -19.20 3.73 -6.52
C HIS A 67 -17.76 3.30 -6.76
N LEU A 68 -16.86 4.23 -7.12
CA LEU A 68 -15.48 3.89 -7.44
C LEU A 68 -14.57 3.81 -6.21
N PHE A 69 -14.78 4.69 -5.23
CA PHE A 69 -13.90 4.80 -4.08
C PHE A 69 -14.53 4.26 -2.79
N ASN A 70 -15.82 4.49 -2.52
CA ASN A 70 -16.45 4.06 -1.26
C ASN A 70 -16.98 2.62 -1.31
N ASP A 71 -17.52 2.19 -2.45
CA ASP A 71 -17.93 0.80 -2.69
C ASP A 71 -16.73 -0.12 -2.98
N ARG A 72 -15.49 0.39 -2.90
CA ARG A 72 -14.21 -0.34 -2.91
C ARG A 72 -13.61 -0.83 -4.25
N PRO A 73 -14.06 -0.48 -5.48
CA PRO A 73 -13.33 -0.88 -6.70
C PRO A 73 -11.87 -0.40 -6.78
N VAL A 74 -11.57 0.81 -6.32
CA VAL A 74 -10.18 1.29 -6.24
C VAL A 74 -9.41 0.50 -5.18
N GLU A 75 -10.01 0.22 -4.03
CA GLU A 75 -9.43 -0.61 -2.97
C GLU A 75 -9.08 -2.03 -3.48
N TRP A 76 -9.87 -2.61 -4.39
CA TRP A 76 -9.57 -3.92 -4.99
C TRP A 76 -8.20 -3.95 -5.68
N ILE A 77 -7.73 -2.83 -6.23
CA ILE A 77 -6.39 -2.73 -6.81
C ILE A 77 -5.35 -3.05 -5.72
N GLN A 78 -5.54 -2.50 -4.52
CA GLN A 78 -4.70 -2.78 -3.36
C GLN A 78 -4.77 -4.27 -2.97
N TRP A 79 -5.99 -4.82 -2.93
CA TRP A 79 -6.23 -6.24 -2.60
C TRP A 79 -5.57 -7.22 -3.59
N PHE A 80 -5.24 -6.81 -4.82
CA PHE A 80 -4.44 -7.64 -5.73
C PHE A 80 -2.94 -7.39 -5.59
N ILE A 81 -2.52 -6.15 -5.34
CA ILE A 81 -1.11 -5.77 -5.31
C ILE A 81 -0.43 -6.20 -4.00
N LEU A 82 -1.09 -6.04 -2.85
CA LEU A 82 -0.50 -6.41 -1.57
C LEU A 82 -0.19 -7.91 -1.46
N PRO A 83 -1.09 -8.85 -1.83
CA PRO A 83 -0.74 -10.28 -1.86
C PRO A 83 0.38 -10.59 -2.85
N ALA A 84 0.37 -9.96 -4.03
CA ALA A 84 1.43 -10.14 -5.03
C ALA A 84 2.79 -9.66 -4.48
N THR A 85 2.80 -8.56 -3.74
CA THR A 85 3.99 -8.04 -3.05
C THR A 85 4.44 -8.99 -1.96
N THR A 86 3.54 -9.47 -1.10
CA THR A 86 3.83 -10.42 -0.02
C THR A 86 4.48 -11.70 -0.57
N VAL A 87 3.85 -12.33 -1.56
CA VAL A 87 4.37 -13.56 -2.17
C VAL A 87 5.69 -13.30 -2.90
N GLY A 88 5.78 -12.20 -3.65
CA GLY A 88 6.99 -11.82 -4.38
C GLY A 88 8.17 -11.52 -3.45
N ALA A 89 7.93 -10.82 -2.35
CA ALA A 89 8.93 -10.52 -1.33
C ALA A 89 9.38 -11.78 -0.58
N ALA A 90 8.44 -12.65 -0.17
CA ALA A 90 8.76 -13.92 0.47
C ALA A 90 9.61 -14.83 -0.46
N TYR A 91 9.24 -14.90 -1.74
CA TYR A 91 10.02 -15.63 -2.74
C TYR A 91 11.42 -15.07 -2.90
N LEU A 92 11.55 -13.74 -3.00
CA LEU A 92 12.83 -13.08 -3.16
C LEU A 92 13.72 -13.26 -1.92
N ALA A 93 13.13 -13.22 -0.72
CA ALA A 93 13.82 -13.51 0.53
C ALA A 93 14.41 -14.92 0.55
N ALA A 94 13.60 -15.94 0.21
CA ALA A 94 14.06 -17.32 0.14
C ALA A 94 15.19 -17.48 -0.89
N ARG A 95 15.05 -16.87 -2.08
CA ARG A 95 16.06 -16.95 -3.13
C ARG A 95 17.38 -16.27 -2.75
N LEU A 96 17.32 -15.09 -2.13
CA LEU A 96 18.51 -14.38 -1.67
C LEU A 96 19.21 -15.11 -0.53
N HIS A 97 18.46 -15.81 0.32
CA HIS A 97 19.03 -16.67 1.36
C HIS A 97 19.87 -17.80 0.75
N HIS A 98 19.39 -18.45 -0.32
CA HIS A 98 20.16 -19.46 -1.05
C HIS A 98 21.38 -18.91 -1.80
N LEU A 99 21.38 -17.61 -2.13
CA LEU A 99 22.52 -16.91 -2.74
C LEU A 99 23.49 -16.34 -1.68
N GLU A 100 23.33 -16.73 -0.40
CA GLU A 100 24.12 -16.25 0.74
C GLU A 100 24.02 -14.72 1.00
N GLU A 101 23.06 -14.04 0.38
CA GLU A 101 22.76 -12.61 0.56
C GLU A 101 21.79 -12.41 1.75
N GLN A 102 22.24 -12.80 2.95
CA GLN A 102 21.39 -12.89 4.16
C GLN A 102 20.73 -11.57 4.57
N ARG A 103 21.40 -10.43 4.37
CA ARG A 103 20.86 -9.12 4.78
C ARG A 103 19.76 -8.63 3.84
N PRO A 104 19.95 -8.61 2.50
CA PRO A 104 18.85 -8.44 1.56
C PRO A 104 17.69 -9.41 1.78
N ALA A 105 17.98 -10.69 2.05
CA ALA A 105 16.95 -11.68 2.33
C ALA A 105 16.09 -11.29 3.54
N SER A 106 16.72 -10.81 4.62
CA SER A 106 16.05 -10.36 5.83
C SER A 106 15.17 -9.13 5.59
N PHE A 107 15.60 -8.19 4.73
CA PHE A 107 14.76 -7.06 4.32
C PHE A 107 13.46 -7.54 3.65
N PHE A 108 13.57 -8.41 2.64
CA PHE A 108 12.40 -8.88 1.90
C PHE A 108 11.49 -9.79 2.72
N PHE A 109 12.05 -10.55 3.67
CA PHE A 109 11.26 -11.32 4.61
C PHE A 109 10.39 -10.41 5.49
N LEU A 110 10.98 -9.37 6.07
CA LEU A 110 10.24 -8.40 6.89
C LEU A 110 9.25 -7.58 6.05
N LEU A 111 9.60 -7.25 4.80
CA LEU A 111 8.68 -6.61 3.87
C LEU A 111 7.46 -7.50 3.60
N ALA A 112 7.66 -8.80 3.40
CA ALA A 112 6.57 -9.75 3.21
C ALA A 112 5.64 -9.82 4.43
N ILE A 113 6.20 -9.83 5.64
CA ILE A 113 5.40 -9.76 6.88
C ILE A 113 4.64 -8.43 6.93
N ALA A 114 5.30 -7.31 6.67
CA ALA A 114 4.66 -5.99 6.71
C ALA A 114 3.48 -5.90 5.73
N THR A 115 3.65 -6.31 4.48
CA THR A 115 2.58 -6.27 3.48
C THR A 115 1.49 -7.31 3.73
N ALA A 116 1.79 -8.43 4.39
CA ALA A 116 0.77 -9.36 4.87
C ALA A 116 -0.08 -8.75 5.99
N LEU A 117 0.54 -8.02 6.92
CA LEU A 117 -0.19 -7.31 7.97
C LEU A 117 -1.07 -6.20 7.41
N MET A 118 -0.58 -5.43 6.43
CA MET A 118 -1.39 -4.44 5.70
C MET A 118 -2.62 -5.10 5.04
N LEU A 119 -2.41 -6.20 4.32
CA LEU A 119 -3.51 -6.94 3.69
C LEU A 119 -4.55 -7.44 4.69
N ILE A 120 -4.10 -7.94 5.85
CA ILE A 120 -5.00 -8.42 6.92
C ILE A 120 -5.80 -7.25 7.51
N GLU A 121 -5.19 -6.07 7.61
CA GLU A 121 -5.84 -4.86 8.08
C GLU A 121 -6.92 -4.38 7.11
N ASP A 122 -6.56 -4.19 5.83
CA ASP A 122 -7.47 -3.73 4.76
C ASP A 122 -8.66 -4.68 4.60
N ALA A 123 -8.41 -5.99 4.51
CA ALA A 123 -9.46 -6.98 4.26
C ALA A 123 -10.31 -7.29 5.50
N GLY A 124 -9.70 -7.20 6.69
CA GLY A 124 -10.32 -7.60 7.95
C GLY A 124 -10.99 -6.45 8.72
N ASP A 125 -10.74 -5.21 8.32
CA ASP A 125 -11.23 -4.00 8.99
C ASP A 125 -10.87 -3.95 10.49
N ILE A 126 -9.73 -4.56 10.85
CA ILE A 126 -9.37 -4.88 12.24
C ILE A 126 -9.31 -3.63 13.11
N ARG A 127 -8.78 -2.53 12.56
CA ARG A 127 -8.70 -1.24 13.22
C ARG A 127 -10.07 -0.76 13.70
N HIS A 128 -11.07 -0.77 12.82
CA HIS A 128 -12.42 -0.33 13.17
C HIS A 128 -13.08 -1.28 14.16
N VAL A 129 -12.88 -2.59 14.03
CA VAL A 129 -13.37 -3.58 15.02
C VAL A 129 -12.80 -3.31 16.41
N ILE A 130 -11.49 -3.05 16.53
CA ILE A 130 -10.86 -2.70 17.82
C ILE A 130 -11.46 -1.40 18.37
N SER A 131 -11.53 -0.37 17.53
CA SER A 131 -12.06 0.95 17.91
C SER A 131 -13.51 0.87 18.38
N ASP A 132 -14.36 0.12 17.69
CA ASP A 132 -15.77 -0.06 18.06
C ASP A 132 -15.92 -0.86 19.36
N TYR A 133 -15.07 -1.87 19.58
CA TYR A 133 -15.01 -2.58 20.86
C TYR A 133 -14.65 -1.63 22.01
N VAL A 134 -13.60 -0.81 21.85
CA VAL A 134 -13.20 0.14 22.90
C VAL A 134 -14.29 1.19 23.14
N VAL A 135 -14.96 1.67 22.09
CA VAL A 135 -16.11 2.57 22.22
C VAL A 135 -17.24 1.94 23.04
N GLN A 136 -17.52 0.65 22.83
CA GLN A 136 -18.56 -0.06 23.58
C GLN A 136 -18.28 -0.12 25.09
N PHE A 137 -17.00 -0.24 25.50
CA PHE A 137 -16.63 -0.37 26.92
C PHE A 137 -16.24 0.94 27.60
N HIS A 138 -15.73 1.92 26.85
CA HIS A 138 -15.16 3.15 27.40
C HIS A 138 -15.82 4.43 26.90
N GLY A 139 -16.78 4.34 25.96
CA GLY A 139 -17.46 5.49 25.39
C GLY A 139 -16.69 6.14 24.24
N ASP A 140 -17.11 7.35 23.87
CA ASP A 140 -16.58 8.13 22.74
C ASP A 140 -15.23 8.81 23.03
N ARG A 141 -14.79 8.82 24.29
CA ARG A 141 -13.51 9.42 24.71
C ARG A 141 -12.71 8.51 25.64
N VAL A 142 -11.41 8.43 25.36
CA VAL A 142 -10.41 7.74 26.19
C VAL A 142 -9.25 8.71 26.44
N LEU A 143 -8.88 8.91 27.71
CA LEU A 143 -7.81 9.84 28.12
C LEU A 143 -8.01 11.28 27.59
N GLY A 144 -9.26 11.72 27.42
CA GLY A 144 -9.61 13.05 26.91
C GLY A 144 -9.53 13.19 25.38
N LEU A 145 -9.07 12.16 24.67
CA LEU A 145 -9.03 12.10 23.20
C LEU A 145 -10.28 11.38 22.66
N PRO A 146 -10.68 11.62 21.40
CA PRO A 146 -11.66 10.75 20.73
C PRO A 146 -11.17 9.31 20.75
N THR A 147 -12.04 8.36 21.11
CA THR A 147 -11.65 6.94 21.29
C THR A 147 -10.92 6.39 20.07
N ARG A 148 -11.41 6.70 18.86
CA ARG A 148 -10.77 6.28 17.60
C ARG A 148 -9.34 6.79 17.45
N VAL A 149 -9.03 8.01 17.90
CA VAL A 149 -7.63 8.50 17.88
C VAL A 149 -6.77 7.73 18.89
N ALA A 150 -7.32 7.48 20.08
CA ALA A 150 -6.62 6.76 21.14
C ALA A 150 -6.32 5.29 20.78
N THR A 151 -7.10 4.68 19.88
CA THR A 151 -6.92 3.30 19.40
C THR A 151 -6.18 3.23 18.07
N ASP A 152 -6.55 4.05 17.09
CA ASP A 152 -5.99 4.01 15.72
C ASP A 152 -4.50 4.40 15.72
N VAL A 153 -4.08 5.41 16.50
CA VAL A 153 -2.67 5.84 16.52
C VAL A 153 -1.72 4.74 17.05
N PRO A 154 -1.96 4.12 18.22
CA PRO A 154 -1.13 2.99 18.66
C PRO A 154 -1.18 1.81 17.70
N TYR A 155 -2.35 1.54 17.11
CA TYR A 155 -2.52 0.47 16.13
C TYR A 155 -1.64 0.69 14.90
N PHE A 156 -1.69 1.87 14.28
CA PHE A 156 -0.83 2.22 13.15
C PHE A 156 0.65 2.28 13.52
N ALA A 157 1.00 2.72 14.73
CA ALA A 157 2.38 2.67 15.20
C ALA A 157 2.91 1.23 15.28
N LEU A 158 2.07 0.29 15.74
CA LEU A 158 2.40 -1.13 15.75
C LEU A 158 2.52 -1.70 14.32
N LEU A 159 1.57 -1.37 13.44
CA LEU A 159 1.58 -1.81 12.05
C LEU A 159 2.82 -1.28 11.30
N ALA A 160 3.22 -0.04 11.57
CA ALA A 160 4.40 0.59 10.99
C ALA A 160 5.73 0.08 11.58
N ALA A 161 5.72 -0.57 12.75
CA ALA A 161 6.94 -1.00 13.43
C ALA A 161 7.76 -1.99 12.59
N VAL A 162 7.10 -2.97 11.94
CA VAL A 162 7.76 -3.97 11.10
C VAL A 162 8.41 -3.35 9.85
N PRO A 163 7.70 -2.60 9.00
CA PRO A 163 8.32 -1.99 7.81
C PRO A 163 9.40 -0.95 8.19
N LEU A 164 9.21 -0.17 9.27
CA LEU A 164 10.24 0.77 9.74
C LEU A 164 11.49 0.03 10.23
N TYR A 165 11.33 -1.05 10.99
CA TYR A 165 12.45 -1.88 11.41
C TYR A 165 13.20 -2.46 10.22
N ALA A 166 12.47 -2.98 9.21
CA ALA A 166 13.07 -3.47 7.97
C ALA A 166 13.90 -2.39 7.27
N LEU A 167 13.36 -1.17 7.14
CA LEU A 167 14.01 -0.04 6.49
C LEU A 167 15.24 0.45 7.27
N ILE A 168 15.14 0.63 8.59
CA ILE A 168 16.24 1.12 9.43
C ILE A 168 17.38 0.10 9.47
N ARG A 169 17.06 -1.18 9.66
CA ARG A 169 18.06 -2.23 9.89
C ARG A 169 18.69 -2.76 8.61
N TYR A 170 17.89 -2.92 7.55
CA TYR A 170 18.28 -3.59 6.30
C TYR A 170 18.02 -2.75 5.04
N GLY A 171 17.43 -1.56 5.15
CA GLY A 171 17.10 -0.72 4.00
C GLY A 171 18.32 -0.31 3.17
N ARG A 172 19.51 -0.20 3.78
CA ARG A 172 20.77 0.03 3.04
C ARG A 172 21.09 -1.09 2.05
N ASP A 173 20.77 -2.33 2.42
CA ASP A 173 21.01 -3.50 1.58
C ASP A 173 20.04 -3.52 0.39
N ALA A 174 18.76 -3.17 0.62
CA ALA A 174 17.78 -2.95 -0.45
C ALA A 174 18.17 -1.77 -1.37
N TRP A 175 18.74 -0.71 -0.80
CA TRP A 175 19.17 0.49 -1.51
C TRP A 175 20.34 0.27 -2.47
N ARG A 176 21.06 -0.84 -2.35
CA ARG A 176 22.13 -1.20 -3.30
C ARG A 176 21.58 -1.43 -4.71
N ALA A 177 20.33 -1.85 -4.86
CA ALA A 177 19.67 -2.00 -6.16
C ALA A 177 19.23 -0.61 -6.68
N PRO A 178 19.92 0.00 -7.67
CA PRO A 178 19.59 1.34 -8.15
C PRO A 178 18.17 1.45 -8.70
N GLY A 179 17.66 0.38 -9.33
CA GLY A 179 16.30 0.33 -9.86
C GLY A 179 15.23 0.35 -8.77
N ALA A 180 15.52 -0.15 -7.56
CA ALA A 180 14.55 -0.23 -6.46
C ALA A 180 14.44 1.08 -5.66
N ARG A 181 15.47 1.94 -5.68
CA ARG A 181 15.55 3.20 -4.92
C ARG A 181 14.33 4.12 -5.05
N PRO A 182 13.85 4.49 -6.26
CA PRO A 182 12.70 5.39 -6.37
C PRO A 182 11.46 4.78 -5.71
N TYR A 183 11.23 3.48 -5.87
CA TYR A 183 10.09 2.78 -5.27
C TYR A 183 10.21 2.64 -3.76
N LEU A 184 11.43 2.48 -3.22
CA LEU A 184 11.69 2.49 -1.78
C LEU A 184 11.30 3.84 -1.17
N VAL A 185 11.80 4.95 -1.72
CA VAL A 185 11.50 6.29 -1.20
C VAL A 185 10.01 6.59 -1.32
N THR A 186 9.46 6.41 -2.52
CA THR A 186 8.07 6.76 -2.80
C THR A 186 7.10 5.85 -2.06
N GLY A 187 7.31 4.53 -2.06
CA GLY A 187 6.40 3.59 -1.39
C GLY A 187 6.32 3.80 0.12
N PHE A 188 7.46 3.87 0.80
CA PHE A 188 7.47 4.16 2.24
C PHE A 188 6.97 5.56 2.55
N GLY A 189 7.29 6.56 1.71
CA GLY A 189 6.82 7.93 1.91
C GLY A 189 5.30 8.07 1.77
N LEU A 190 4.71 7.46 0.74
CA LEU A 190 3.25 7.47 0.52
C LEU A 190 2.53 6.67 1.61
N TYR A 191 3.02 5.48 1.97
CA TYR A 191 2.42 4.69 3.04
C TYR A 191 2.52 5.38 4.40
N ALA A 192 3.64 6.01 4.72
CA ALA A 192 3.78 6.79 5.95
C ALA A 192 2.83 7.99 5.97
N LEU A 193 2.61 8.65 4.84
CA LEU A 193 1.65 9.74 4.72
C LEU A 193 0.22 9.24 4.97
N ALA A 194 -0.20 8.17 4.29
CA ALA A 194 -1.54 7.59 4.45
C ALA A 194 -1.78 7.08 5.88
N GLY A 195 -0.89 6.24 6.41
CA GLY A 195 -1.05 5.70 7.76
C GLY A 195 -1.04 6.79 8.85
N ALA A 196 -0.19 7.82 8.70
CA ALA A 196 -0.17 8.93 9.64
C ALA A 196 -1.44 9.79 9.54
N SER A 197 -1.92 10.11 8.33
CA SER A 197 -3.15 10.88 8.15
C SER A 197 -4.37 10.11 8.68
N SER A 198 -4.43 8.81 8.40
CA SER A 198 -5.50 7.92 8.85
C SER A 198 -5.57 7.85 10.37
N GLY A 199 -4.43 7.70 11.05
CA GLY A 199 -4.38 7.67 12.52
C GLY A 199 -4.87 8.96 13.19
N ILE A 200 -4.70 10.11 12.55
CA ILE A 200 -5.09 11.42 13.11
C ILE A 200 -6.37 11.99 12.49
N ARG A 201 -7.07 11.27 11.61
CA ARG A 201 -8.19 11.80 10.82
C ARG A 201 -9.37 12.33 11.64
N HIS A 202 -9.56 11.79 12.84
CA HIS A 202 -10.60 12.21 13.79
C HIS A 202 -10.14 13.31 14.76
N LEU A 203 -8.89 13.76 14.68
CA LEU A 203 -8.36 14.80 15.56
C LEU A 203 -8.83 16.19 15.06
N GLY A 204 -9.78 16.78 15.78
CA GLY A 204 -10.24 18.15 15.50
C GLY A 204 -10.90 18.34 14.12
N ASP A 205 -11.59 17.30 13.63
CA ASP A 205 -12.27 17.28 12.32
C ASP A 205 -11.33 17.54 11.14
N LEU A 206 -10.07 17.09 11.26
CA LEU A 206 -9.03 17.34 10.26
C LEU A 206 -9.47 17.01 8.84
N TYR A 207 -10.04 15.82 8.64
CA TYR A 207 -10.46 15.35 7.31
C TYR A 207 -11.64 16.15 6.77
N VAL A 208 -12.61 16.50 7.61
CA VAL A 208 -13.74 17.36 7.23
C VAL A 208 -13.23 18.71 6.76
N ARG A 209 -12.36 19.36 7.53
CA ARG A 209 -11.80 20.67 7.20
C ARG A 209 -10.95 20.64 5.94
N LEU A 210 -10.13 19.61 5.77
CA LEU A 210 -9.30 19.43 4.58
C LEU A 210 -10.16 19.17 3.34
N GLY A 211 -11.18 18.32 3.45
CA GLY A 211 -12.15 18.06 2.39
C GLY A 211 -12.90 19.32 1.98
N ALA A 212 -13.44 20.07 2.94
CA ALA A 212 -14.10 21.35 2.70
C ALA A 212 -13.17 22.37 2.01
N PHE A 213 -11.89 22.42 2.42
CA PHE A 213 -10.89 23.26 1.79
C PHE A 213 -10.62 22.85 0.33
N ILE A 214 -10.45 21.56 0.06
CA ILE A 214 -10.23 21.02 -1.28
C ILE A 214 -11.45 21.30 -2.17
N ASP A 215 -12.65 21.01 -1.68
CA ASP A 215 -13.88 21.27 -2.41
C ASP A 215 -13.98 22.76 -2.77
N ALA A 216 -13.81 23.66 -1.80
CA ALA A 216 -13.90 25.09 -2.04
C ALA A 216 -12.82 25.64 -3.00
N ARG A 217 -11.56 25.17 -2.90
CA ARG A 217 -10.43 25.73 -3.64
C ARG A 217 -10.13 25.05 -4.97
N ILE A 218 -10.38 23.75 -5.06
CA ILE A 218 -10.02 22.92 -6.22
C ILE A 218 -11.27 22.56 -7.02
N MET A 219 -12.37 22.20 -6.35
CA MET A 219 -13.61 21.76 -7.01
C MET A 219 -14.64 22.88 -7.18
N GLY A 220 -14.40 24.05 -6.59
CA GLY A 220 -15.28 25.21 -6.66
C GLY A 220 -16.58 25.08 -5.84
N GLY A 221 -16.58 24.26 -4.78
CA GLY A 221 -17.75 24.02 -3.92
C GLY A 221 -18.82 23.17 -4.60
N ARG A 222 -18.41 22.25 -5.48
CA ARG A 222 -19.30 21.44 -6.32
C ARG A 222 -19.20 19.95 -6.02
N PHE A 223 -18.45 19.56 -4.99
CA PHE A 223 -18.35 18.16 -4.61
C PHE A 223 -19.74 17.60 -4.29
N PRO A 224 -20.22 16.54 -4.97
CA PRO A 224 -21.59 16.12 -4.82
C PRO A 224 -21.80 15.36 -3.51
N VAL A 225 -22.82 15.79 -2.78
CA VAL A 225 -23.27 15.17 -1.54
C VAL A 225 -24.37 14.16 -1.87
N PRO A 226 -24.19 12.85 -1.59
CA PRO A 226 -25.23 11.84 -1.78
C PRO A 226 -26.50 12.15 -0.97
N GLU A 227 -27.66 11.76 -1.48
CA GLU A 227 -28.93 11.94 -0.76
C GLU A 227 -28.87 11.30 0.64
N GLY A 228 -29.25 12.06 1.67
CA GLY A 228 -29.22 11.63 3.06
C GLY A 228 -27.83 11.64 3.72
N MET A 229 -26.79 12.07 3.02
CA MET A 229 -25.46 12.30 3.59
C MET A 229 -25.31 13.77 4.01
N ASP A 230 -24.77 14.00 5.20
CA ASP A 230 -24.41 15.36 5.64
C ASP A 230 -23.15 15.87 4.88
N PRO A 231 -23.07 17.17 4.54
CA PRO A 231 -21.91 17.72 3.83
C PRO A 231 -20.57 17.47 4.51
N ASP A 232 -20.48 17.52 5.84
CA ASP A 232 -19.23 17.28 6.56
C ASP A 232 -18.77 15.84 6.35
N ARG A 233 -19.72 14.90 6.31
CA ARG A 233 -19.44 13.49 6.02
C ARG A 233 -18.99 13.28 4.58
N ALA A 234 -19.57 14.01 3.62
CA ALA A 234 -19.10 13.97 2.24
C ALA A 234 -17.67 14.52 2.12
N HIS A 235 -17.36 15.63 2.80
CA HIS A 235 -16.00 16.19 2.84
C HIS A 235 -15.00 15.27 3.54
N PHE A 236 -15.41 14.55 4.59
CA PHE A 236 -14.59 13.50 5.19
C PHE A 236 -14.20 12.44 4.13
N PHE A 237 -15.19 11.90 3.40
CA PHE A 237 -14.95 10.87 2.38
C PHE A 237 -14.20 11.37 1.14
N LEU A 238 -14.25 12.66 0.84
CA LEU A 238 -13.38 13.26 -0.17
C LEU A 238 -11.89 13.06 0.17
N VAL A 239 -11.54 13.13 1.45
CA VAL A 239 -10.15 12.87 1.88
C VAL A 239 -9.91 11.37 2.06
N ASP A 240 -10.75 10.71 2.86
CA ASP A 240 -10.61 9.30 3.25
C ASP A 240 -10.72 8.35 2.05
N SER A 241 -11.75 8.49 1.21
CA SER A 241 -11.96 7.57 0.10
C SER A 241 -11.26 8.01 -1.18
N LEU A 242 -11.26 9.30 -1.54
CA LEU A 242 -10.69 9.69 -2.85
C LEU A 242 -9.18 9.90 -2.77
N LEU A 243 -8.69 10.64 -1.76
CA LEU A 243 -7.26 10.96 -1.68
C LEU A 243 -6.45 9.85 -1.03
N GLU A 244 -6.85 9.35 0.13
CA GLU A 244 -6.09 8.33 0.87
C GLU A 244 -6.03 7.01 0.10
N GLU A 245 -7.15 6.46 -0.38
CA GLU A 245 -7.14 5.25 -1.24
C GLU A 245 -6.28 5.39 -2.50
N SER A 246 -6.22 6.59 -3.09
CA SER A 246 -5.35 6.87 -4.23
C SER A 246 -3.87 6.81 -3.84
N VAL A 247 -3.52 7.40 -2.70
CA VAL A 247 -2.16 7.40 -2.14
C VAL A 247 -1.74 5.99 -1.76
N GLU A 248 -2.61 5.23 -1.11
CA GLU A 248 -2.37 3.85 -0.68
C GLU A 248 -2.22 2.91 -1.88
N SER A 249 -3.09 3.02 -2.90
CA SER A 249 -2.94 2.26 -4.15
C SER A 249 -1.59 2.49 -4.82
N LEU A 250 -1.11 3.73 -4.84
CA LEU A 250 0.22 4.08 -5.37
C LEU A 250 1.34 3.56 -4.46
N ALA A 251 1.16 3.58 -3.14
CA ALA A 251 2.11 3.02 -2.18
C ALA A 251 2.26 1.50 -2.35
N ALA A 252 1.14 0.77 -2.44
CA ALA A 252 1.10 -0.66 -2.72
C ALA A 252 1.81 -0.99 -4.04
N ALA A 253 1.52 -0.23 -5.11
CA ALA A 253 2.20 -0.38 -6.39
C ALA A 253 3.72 -0.15 -6.29
N CYS A 254 4.14 0.79 -5.47
CA CYS A 254 5.56 1.02 -5.19
C CYS A 254 6.18 -0.15 -4.41
N PHE A 255 5.51 -0.72 -3.42
CA PHE A 255 6.04 -1.90 -2.71
C PHE A 255 6.26 -3.09 -3.65
N LEU A 256 5.31 -3.37 -4.56
CA LEU A 256 5.52 -4.35 -5.62
C LEU A 256 6.67 -3.94 -6.56
N GLY A 257 6.77 -2.65 -6.85
CA GLY A 257 7.86 -2.05 -7.62
C GLY A 257 9.24 -2.30 -7.00
N ILE A 258 9.38 -2.25 -5.67
CA ILE A 258 10.62 -2.59 -4.96
C ILE A 258 11.02 -4.04 -5.27
N VAL A 259 10.09 -4.98 -5.13
CA VAL A 259 10.33 -6.41 -5.39
C VAL A 259 10.76 -6.64 -6.84
N LEU A 260 10.00 -6.11 -7.80
CA LEU A 260 10.25 -6.31 -9.24
C LEU A 260 11.55 -5.65 -9.70
N ALA A 261 11.84 -4.43 -9.23
CA ALA A 261 13.05 -3.70 -9.58
C ALA A 261 14.29 -4.35 -8.96
N PHE A 262 14.22 -4.76 -7.70
CA PHE A 262 15.33 -5.47 -7.04
C PHE A 262 15.62 -6.82 -7.73
N ALA A 263 14.58 -7.61 -8.02
CA ALA A 263 14.74 -8.87 -8.77
C ALA A 263 15.35 -8.64 -10.17
N THR A 264 15.07 -7.50 -10.81
CA THR A 264 15.68 -7.12 -12.08
C THR A 264 17.17 -6.80 -11.94
N ASP A 265 17.55 -6.05 -10.91
CA ASP A 265 18.96 -5.71 -10.67
C ASP A 265 19.80 -6.92 -10.23
N VAL A 266 19.22 -7.85 -9.44
CA VAL A 266 19.84 -9.14 -9.11
C VAL A 266 20.13 -9.95 -10.39
N ARG A 267 19.12 -10.09 -11.26
CA ARG A 267 19.28 -10.80 -12.54
C ARG A 267 20.33 -10.17 -13.45
N ALA A 268 20.41 -8.86 -13.44
CA ALA A 268 21.39 -8.10 -14.22
C ALA A 268 22.77 -8.03 -13.56
N ARG A 269 23.00 -8.70 -12.42
CA ARG A 269 24.23 -8.68 -11.62
C ARG A 269 24.71 -7.28 -11.24
N ARG A 270 23.80 -6.32 -11.12
CA ARG A 270 24.12 -4.92 -10.80
C ARG A 270 24.48 -4.69 -9.33
N LEU A 271 24.25 -5.69 -8.48
CA LEU A 271 24.62 -5.62 -7.06
C LEU A 271 26.12 -5.83 -6.84
N GLU A 272 26.82 -6.50 -7.77
CA GLU A 272 28.26 -6.76 -7.67
C GLU A 272 29.10 -5.49 -7.91
N SER A 273 28.65 -4.62 -8.83
CA SER A 273 29.33 -3.35 -9.16
C SER A 273 29.23 -2.26 -8.07
N ALA A 274 28.48 -2.52 -7.00
CA ALA A 274 28.22 -1.55 -5.93
C ALA A 274 28.95 -1.87 -4.61
N ARG A 275 29.81 -2.90 -4.59
CA ARG A 275 30.71 -3.24 -3.47
C ARG A 275 32.03 -2.48 -3.62
#